data_AF-A0A8B6FV18-F1
#
_entry.id   AF-A0A8B6FV18-F1
#
_cell.length_a   1.000
_cell.length_b   1.000
_cell.length_c   1.000
_cell.angle_alpha   90.00
_cell.angle_beta   90.00
_cell.angle_gamma   90.00
#
_symmetry.space_group_name_H-M   'P 1'
#
loop_
_entity.id
_entity.type
_entity.pdbx_description
1 polymer ?
#
loop_
_entity_poly.entity_id
_entity_poly.type
_entity_poly.pdbx_seq_one_letter_code
_entity_poly.pdbx_strand_id
1 'polypeptide(L)'
;YIVGVPRAELLRGQITIYRQDLGIIRNITGEQVGAYFGYALAVQDLDGNNLDDIIVGAPLYSNYTSVHSYDTGRVYVYYQNRQREFNPKKRYDILEGQDAKSRFGAALTGLGDINYDGYKDLAVGAPYGGKEGKGAIYIYHGSMKGILTQVSQVIHGADFPSVKSFGFSLSGGLDLDKNQYPDLLVGAYESQAALQLWARPIVRVAASVQLQPQTIDLEQQKTCPVTWSQAKVLCFNVGTCVKYNGLGVSERLMFDLSWEFDSLKKTNKRVFLLASQLSEEMLLDKELERNKTFCYNSFVYIKNANSIRDKLTPIQVNFNFKLAKDDINDVLGGRKKRQALDFKLEPVLDQYTPTLVKAEANILKNCGPDEVCIPDLSVLPYSLTNRVIMGNANSIDIIVNIANRGEDAYETYLYIDLPKGVEYGGIRNQENAPICEWLGRNNASYNLVNCSIGNPFQANRKTNFTMRVYPTKVDGLSKDLVFSFRINSTNPENKLNLTDNQYDINILLQQSSNLTMIG
;
A
#
# COMPACT_ATOMS: atom_id res chain seq x y z
N TYR A 1 0.97 -15.28 -46.24
CA TYR A 1 1.64 -16.31 -45.43
C TYR A 1 2.80 -15.68 -44.67
N ILE A 2 3.12 -16.17 -43.47
CA ILE A 2 4.32 -15.77 -42.73
C ILE A 2 5.12 -17.04 -42.47
N VAL A 3 6.40 -17.04 -42.83
CA VAL A 3 7.26 -18.23 -42.77
C VAL A 3 8.49 -17.90 -41.95
N GLY A 4 8.77 -18.74 -40.96
CA GLY A 4 9.99 -18.69 -40.18
C GLY A 4 11.12 -19.40 -40.92
N VAL A 5 12.29 -18.76 -41.00
CA VAL A 5 13.50 -19.29 -41.61
C VAL A 5 14.66 -19.16 -40.60
N PRO A 6 14.70 -20.01 -39.54
CA PRO A 6 15.59 -19.82 -38.39
C PRO A 6 17.09 -19.86 -38.69
N ARG A 7 17.45 -20.39 -39.86
CA ARG A 7 18.84 -20.56 -40.32
C ARG A 7 19.24 -19.57 -41.42
N ALA A 8 18.36 -18.65 -41.81
CA ALA A 8 18.67 -17.60 -42.79
C ALA A 8 19.71 -16.61 -42.26
N GLU A 9 20.24 -15.77 -43.17
CA GLU A 9 21.05 -14.60 -42.85
C GLU A 9 22.22 -14.92 -41.90
N LEU A 10 23.09 -15.84 -42.30
CA LEU A 10 24.25 -16.28 -41.48
C LEU A 10 23.84 -16.77 -40.09
N LEU A 11 22.78 -17.60 -40.02
CA LEU A 11 22.21 -18.17 -38.79
C LEU A 11 21.64 -17.14 -37.80
N ARG A 12 21.44 -15.87 -38.21
CA ARG A 12 20.67 -14.91 -37.41
C ARG A 12 19.19 -15.24 -37.37
N GLY A 13 18.70 -15.98 -38.38
CA GLY A 13 17.29 -16.30 -38.56
C GLY A 13 16.51 -15.13 -39.15
N GLN A 14 15.39 -15.46 -39.78
CA GLN A 14 14.55 -14.50 -40.49
C GLN A 14 13.09 -14.95 -40.44
N ILE A 15 12.16 -14.02 -40.55
CA ILE A 15 10.80 -14.29 -40.97
C ILE A 15 10.53 -13.61 -42.31
N THR A 16 9.79 -14.30 -43.18
CA THR A 16 9.43 -13.79 -44.49
C THR A 16 7.92 -13.73 -44.61
N ILE A 17 7.42 -12.56 -44.98
CA ILE A 17 6.00 -12.29 -45.20
C ILE A 17 5.74 -12.36 -46.70
N TYR A 18 4.82 -13.24 -47.08
CA TYR A 18 4.41 -13.48 -48.45
C TYR A 18 2.97 -13.06 -48.69
N ARG A 19 2.71 -12.51 -49.88
CA ARG A 19 1.37 -12.44 -50.48
C ARG A 19 0.86 -13.83 -50.86
N GLN A 20 -0.39 -13.89 -51.28
CA GLN A 20 -1.01 -15.13 -51.76
C GLN A 20 -0.37 -15.66 -53.06
N ASP A 21 0.18 -14.77 -53.89
CA ASP A 21 0.95 -15.11 -55.11
C ASP A 21 2.39 -15.54 -54.81
N LEU A 22 2.76 -15.75 -53.54
CA LEU A 22 4.13 -16.01 -53.07
C LEU A 22 5.14 -14.89 -53.36
N GLY A 23 4.66 -13.69 -53.74
CA GLY A 23 5.49 -12.50 -53.77
C GLY A 23 5.92 -12.10 -52.36
N ILE A 24 7.20 -11.77 -52.18
CA ILE A 24 7.74 -11.32 -50.89
C ILE A 24 7.25 -9.88 -50.62
N ILE A 25 6.61 -9.69 -49.47
CA ILE A 25 6.23 -8.36 -48.95
C ILE A 25 7.39 -7.80 -48.14
N ARG A 26 7.91 -8.59 -47.19
CA ARG A 26 8.92 -8.12 -46.25
C ARG A 26 9.69 -9.27 -45.63
N ASN A 27 10.98 -9.02 -45.40
CA ASN A 27 11.84 -9.85 -44.57
C ASN A 27 12.16 -9.10 -43.27
N ILE A 28 12.14 -9.82 -42.15
CA ILE A 28 12.58 -9.31 -40.85
C ILE A 28 13.62 -10.29 -40.31
N THR A 29 14.83 -9.80 -40.08
CA THR A 29 15.99 -10.62 -39.68
C THR A 29 16.24 -10.48 -38.18
N GLY A 30 16.60 -11.58 -37.52
CA GLY A 30 16.99 -11.59 -36.12
C GLY A 30 18.31 -10.87 -35.85
N GLU A 31 18.53 -10.49 -34.60
CA GLU A 31 19.74 -9.75 -34.19
C GLU A 31 20.93 -10.63 -33.82
N GLN A 32 20.68 -11.83 -33.27
CA GLN A 32 21.69 -12.70 -32.67
C GLN A 32 21.85 -13.99 -33.47
N VAL A 33 23.10 -14.29 -33.84
CA VAL A 33 23.48 -15.54 -34.51
C VAL A 33 23.20 -16.73 -33.59
N GLY A 34 22.56 -17.78 -34.11
CA GLY A 34 22.26 -19.00 -33.36
C GLY A 34 21.00 -18.93 -32.50
N ALA A 35 20.37 -17.76 -32.36
CA ALA A 35 19.18 -17.58 -31.52
C ALA A 35 17.92 -18.26 -32.06
N TYR A 36 17.97 -18.77 -33.29
CA TYR A 36 16.85 -19.47 -33.95
C TYR A 36 15.61 -18.57 -34.13
N PHE A 37 15.81 -17.28 -34.42
CA PHE A 37 14.72 -16.33 -34.69
C PHE A 37 13.83 -16.81 -35.85
N GLY A 38 12.53 -16.93 -35.58
CA GLY A 38 11.56 -17.52 -36.51
C GLY A 38 11.25 -18.99 -36.22
N TYR A 39 11.67 -19.52 -35.07
CA TYR A 39 11.38 -20.91 -34.66
C TYR A 39 9.88 -21.15 -34.45
N ALA A 40 9.24 -20.25 -33.72
CA ALA A 40 7.80 -20.23 -33.49
C ALA A 40 7.20 -18.92 -33.99
N LEU A 41 5.97 -18.98 -34.49
CA LEU A 41 5.23 -17.84 -34.99
C LEU A 41 3.81 -17.85 -34.44
N ALA A 42 3.30 -16.69 -34.08
CA ALA A 42 1.88 -16.45 -33.86
C ALA A 42 1.47 -15.13 -34.53
N VAL A 43 0.18 -15.01 -34.83
CA VAL A 43 -0.38 -13.83 -35.49
C VAL A 43 -1.66 -13.47 -34.77
N GLN A 44 -1.71 -12.27 -34.20
CA GLN A 44 -2.89 -11.77 -33.49
C GLN A 44 -2.81 -10.26 -33.31
N ASP A 45 -3.95 -9.59 -33.33
CA ASP A 45 -4.09 -8.18 -32.97
C ASP A 45 -3.98 -8.00 -31.45
N LEU A 46 -2.81 -7.59 -30.96
CA LEU A 46 -2.52 -7.42 -29.52
C LEU A 46 -2.74 -5.97 -29.05
N ASP A 47 -2.79 -5.01 -29.98
CA ASP A 47 -3.00 -3.59 -29.69
C ASP A 47 -4.43 -3.08 -29.93
N GLY A 48 -5.32 -3.96 -30.38
CA GLY A 48 -6.75 -3.71 -30.56
C GLY A 48 -7.07 -2.79 -31.74
N ASN A 49 -6.16 -2.68 -32.72
CA ASN A 49 -6.32 -1.78 -33.85
C ASN A 49 -7.01 -2.43 -35.08
N ASN A 50 -7.45 -3.69 -34.95
CA ASN A 50 -8.00 -4.56 -35.98
C ASN A 50 -7.03 -4.94 -37.11
N LEU A 51 -5.72 -4.85 -36.88
CA LEU A 51 -4.66 -5.33 -37.79
C LEU A 51 -3.85 -6.42 -37.11
N ASP A 52 -3.36 -7.36 -37.90
CA ASP A 52 -2.58 -8.49 -37.39
C ASP A 52 -1.18 -8.06 -36.98
N ASP A 53 -0.80 -8.35 -35.73
CA ASP A 53 0.58 -8.25 -35.26
C ASP A 53 1.30 -9.60 -35.39
N ILE A 54 2.61 -9.56 -35.57
CA ILE A 54 3.44 -10.76 -35.76
C ILE A 54 4.29 -11.00 -34.52
N ILE A 55 4.12 -12.18 -33.93
CA ILE A 55 4.87 -12.63 -32.77
C ILE A 55 5.89 -13.68 -33.24
N VAL A 56 7.16 -13.50 -32.86
CA VAL A 56 8.28 -14.34 -33.31
C VAL A 56 9.10 -14.84 -32.13
N GLY A 57 9.24 -16.16 -32.04
CA GLY A 57 10.08 -16.82 -31.04
C GLY A 57 11.53 -16.97 -31.51
N ALA A 58 12.47 -16.71 -30.59
CA ALA A 58 13.90 -16.99 -30.70
C ALA A 58 14.36 -17.73 -29.43
N PRO A 59 14.00 -19.02 -29.27
CA PRO A 59 14.19 -19.76 -28.01
C PRO A 59 15.66 -19.99 -27.63
N LEU A 60 16.59 -19.89 -28.58
CA LEU A 60 18.03 -20.04 -28.29
C LEU A 60 18.72 -18.69 -28.09
N TYR A 61 17.96 -17.61 -27.97
CA TYR A 61 18.52 -16.31 -27.60
C TYR A 61 19.24 -16.41 -26.25
N SER A 62 20.43 -15.84 -26.18
CA SER A 62 21.25 -15.76 -24.96
C SER A 62 21.41 -14.31 -24.52
N ASN A 63 21.03 -14.02 -23.28
CA ASN A 63 21.27 -12.72 -22.66
C ASN A 63 22.61 -12.75 -21.91
N TYR A 64 23.66 -12.16 -22.48
CA TYR A 64 25.02 -12.20 -21.93
C TYR A 64 25.28 -11.26 -20.74
N THR A 65 24.24 -10.69 -20.12
CA THR A 65 24.39 -9.86 -18.91
C THR A 65 24.91 -10.67 -17.70
N SER A 66 24.76 -12.00 -17.71
CA SER A 66 25.40 -12.90 -16.74
C SER A 66 26.00 -14.15 -17.39
N VAL A 67 27.06 -14.70 -16.78
CA VAL A 67 27.85 -15.83 -17.32
C VAL A 67 27.03 -17.13 -17.46
N HIS A 68 25.88 -17.22 -16.78
CA HIS A 68 25.00 -18.39 -16.81
C HIS A 68 23.70 -18.17 -17.59
N SER A 69 23.53 -17.04 -18.26
CA SER A 69 22.29 -16.67 -18.96
C SER A 69 22.39 -16.95 -20.47
N TYR A 70 22.51 -18.23 -20.81
CA TYR A 70 22.44 -18.71 -22.19
C TYR A 70 21.16 -19.50 -22.44
N ASP A 71 20.70 -19.51 -23.69
CA ASP A 71 19.43 -20.11 -24.12
C ASP A 71 18.24 -19.70 -23.25
N THR A 72 18.24 -18.44 -22.79
CA THR A 72 17.13 -17.87 -22.01
C THR A 72 15.89 -17.72 -22.86
N GLY A 73 16.08 -17.46 -24.16
CA GLY A 73 15.00 -17.28 -25.11
C GLY A 73 14.41 -15.87 -25.09
N ARG A 74 13.86 -15.47 -26.23
CA ARG A 74 13.25 -14.15 -26.43
C ARG A 74 12.10 -14.24 -27.42
N VAL A 75 11.08 -13.42 -27.22
CA VAL A 75 9.97 -13.22 -28.14
C VAL A 75 9.94 -11.77 -28.61
N TYR A 76 9.68 -11.57 -29.89
CA TYR A 76 9.54 -10.27 -30.54
C TYR A 76 8.10 -10.09 -31.00
N VAL A 77 7.52 -8.93 -30.74
CA VAL A 77 6.18 -8.58 -31.21
C VAL A 77 6.30 -7.39 -32.16
N TYR A 78 5.94 -7.58 -33.43
CA TYR A 78 6.00 -6.56 -34.46
C TYR A 78 4.60 -6.09 -34.82
N TYR A 79 4.35 -4.81 -34.63
CA TYR A 79 3.03 -4.23 -34.85
C TYR A 79 2.85 -3.74 -36.27
N GLN A 80 1.68 -4.03 -36.84
CA GLN A 80 1.32 -3.50 -38.14
C GLN A 80 0.85 -2.04 -38.02
N ASN A 81 1.27 -1.18 -38.95
CA ASN A 81 0.76 0.19 -39.02
C ASN A 81 -0.50 0.28 -39.88
N ARG A 82 -1.18 1.43 -39.88
CA ARG A 82 -2.40 1.66 -40.68
C ARG A 82 -2.18 1.53 -42.20
N GLN A 83 -0.94 1.68 -42.66
CA GLN A 83 -0.53 1.45 -44.05
C GLN A 83 -0.30 -0.03 -44.37
N ARG A 84 -0.55 -0.93 -43.41
CA ARG A 84 -0.32 -2.39 -43.50
C ARG A 84 1.15 -2.77 -43.67
N GLU A 85 2.03 -1.97 -43.08
CA GLU A 85 3.47 -2.19 -43.11
C GLU A 85 4.01 -2.49 -41.70
N PHE A 86 5.10 -3.27 -41.65
CA PHE A 86 5.84 -3.53 -40.43
C PHE A 86 7.13 -2.69 -40.42
N ASN A 87 7.33 -1.93 -39.34
CA ASN A 87 8.57 -1.20 -39.10
C ASN A 87 9.33 -1.78 -37.91
N PRO A 88 10.12 -2.86 -38.11
CA PRO A 88 10.78 -3.59 -37.03
C PRO A 88 11.86 -2.79 -36.31
N LYS A 89 12.20 -1.57 -36.77
CA LYS A 89 13.15 -0.67 -36.10
C LYS A 89 12.48 0.40 -35.25
N LYS A 90 11.18 0.61 -35.39
CA LYS A 90 10.45 1.72 -34.74
C LYS A 90 9.33 1.27 -33.80
N ARG A 91 8.66 0.17 -34.11
CA ARG A 91 7.48 -0.28 -33.36
C ARG A 91 7.51 -1.79 -33.19
N TYR A 92 8.06 -2.21 -32.06
CA TYR A 92 8.09 -3.60 -31.63
C TYR A 92 8.27 -3.66 -30.12
N ASP A 93 7.83 -4.77 -29.53
CA ASP A 93 8.11 -5.10 -28.13
C ASP A 93 8.97 -6.36 -28.04
N ILE A 94 9.65 -6.50 -26.90
CA ILE A 94 10.46 -7.67 -26.57
C ILE A 94 9.96 -8.25 -25.26
N LEU A 95 9.78 -9.57 -25.23
CA LEU A 95 9.60 -10.35 -24.02
C LEU A 95 10.83 -11.24 -23.83
N GLU A 96 11.46 -11.17 -22.66
CA GLU A 96 12.69 -11.91 -22.36
C GLU A 96 12.45 -13.03 -21.37
N GLY A 97 12.95 -14.23 -21.70
CA GLY A 97 13.08 -15.30 -20.74
C GLY A 97 14.10 -14.96 -19.66
N GLN A 98 13.78 -15.28 -18.41
CA GLN A 98 14.63 -14.99 -17.26
C GLN A 98 15.52 -16.19 -16.88
N ASP A 99 15.02 -17.41 -17.12
CA ASP A 99 15.67 -18.64 -16.74
C ASP A 99 16.65 -19.11 -17.82
N ALA A 100 17.88 -19.44 -17.41
CA ALA A 100 18.87 -20.06 -18.28
C ALA A 100 18.36 -21.39 -18.85
N LYS A 101 18.65 -21.66 -20.13
CA LYS A 101 18.21 -22.87 -20.87
C LYS A 101 16.70 -23.08 -20.96
N SER A 102 15.90 -22.13 -20.50
CA SER A 102 14.44 -22.31 -20.45
C SER A 102 13.80 -22.39 -21.83
N ARG A 103 14.48 -21.83 -22.84
CA ARG A 103 14.02 -21.73 -24.22
C ARG A 103 12.68 -21.01 -24.33
N PHE A 104 12.54 -19.90 -23.60
CA PHE A 104 11.37 -19.03 -23.67
C PHE A 104 11.08 -18.61 -25.11
N GLY A 105 9.83 -18.75 -25.55
CA GLY A 105 9.44 -18.50 -26.94
C GLY A 105 9.55 -19.73 -27.84
N ALA A 106 9.71 -20.94 -27.29
CA ALA A 106 9.67 -22.18 -28.05
C ALA A 106 8.26 -22.50 -28.59
N ALA A 107 7.22 -22.09 -27.86
CA ALA A 107 5.84 -22.20 -28.31
C ALA A 107 5.14 -20.87 -28.11
N LEU A 108 4.27 -20.52 -29.06
CA LEU A 108 3.47 -19.30 -29.05
C LEU A 108 2.05 -19.66 -29.45
N THR A 109 1.06 -19.15 -28.73
CA THR A 109 -0.33 -19.18 -29.17
C THR A 109 -1.03 -17.92 -28.74
N GLY A 110 -1.89 -17.41 -29.62
CA GLY A 110 -2.89 -16.44 -29.22
C GLY A 110 -3.91 -17.10 -28.29
N LEU A 111 -4.35 -16.37 -27.28
CA LEU A 111 -5.40 -16.80 -26.35
C LEU A 111 -6.75 -16.18 -26.69
N GLY A 112 -6.78 -15.19 -27.60
CA GLY A 112 -7.95 -14.32 -27.68
C GLY A 112 -7.96 -13.38 -26.48
N ASP A 113 -9.09 -12.76 -26.18
CA ASP A 113 -9.22 -11.89 -25.01
C ASP A 113 -9.62 -12.75 -23.79
N ILE A 114 -8.63 -13.21 -23.02
CA ILE A 114 -8.83 -14.15 -21.90
C ILE A 114 -9.34 -13.42 -20.65
N ASN A 115 -9.13 -12.11 -20.55
CA ASN A 115 -9.56 -11.29 -19.42
C ASN A 115 -10.75 -10.35 -19.72
N TYR A 116 -11.25 -10.37 -20.96
CA TYR A 116 -12.33 -9.55 -21.50
C TYR A 116 -12.09 -8.04 -21.44
N ASP A 117 -10.83 -7.60 -21.44
CA ASP A 117 -10.48 -6.18 -21.34
C ASP A 117 -10.54 -5.43 -22.68
N GLY A 118 -10.81 -6.15 -23.77
CA GLY A 118 -10.94 -5.64 -25.13
C GLY A 118 -9.70 -5.87 -26.00
N TYR A 119 -8.63 -6.43 -25.45
CA TYR A 119 -7.40 -6.74 -26.18
C TYR A 119 -7.14 -8.24 -26.17
N LYS A 120 -6.48 -8.76 -27.22
CA LYS A 120 -6.15 -10.17 -27.27
C LYS A 120 -4.82 -10.42 -26.57
N ASP A 121 -4.69 -11.62 -26.02
CA ASP A 121 -3.62 -12.02 -25.12
C ASP A 121 -2.77 -13.14 -25.72
N LEU A 122 -1.56 -13.31 -25.17
CA LEU A 122 -0.56 -14.23 -25.67
C LEU A 122 -0.12 -15.22 -24.57
N ALA A 123 -0.03 -16.50 -24.93
CA ALA A 123 0.70 -17.50 -24.15
C ALA A 123 2.05 -17.81 -24.78
N VAL A 124 3.10 -17.85 -23.95
CA VAL A 124 4.47 -18.17 -24.33
C VAL A 124 4.97 -19.37 -23.54
N GLY A 125 5.48 -20.38 -24.25
CA GLY A 125 6.06 -21.58 -23.65
C GLY A 125 7.57 -21.46 -23.41
N ALA A 126 8.01 -21.97 -22.26
CA ALA A 126 9.41 -22.16 -21.90
C ALA A 126 9.59 -23.60 -21.34
N PRO A 127 9.68 -24.61 -22.22
CA PRO A 127 9.54 -26.02 -21.85
C PRO A 127 10.56 -26.57 -20.86
N TYR A 128 11.69 -25.88 -20.68
CA TYR A 128 12.76 -26.31 -19.79
C TYR A 128 13.04 -25.29 -18.67
N GLY A 129 12.20 -24.26 -18.55
CA GLY A 129 12.30 -23.25 -17.50
C GLY A 129 11.44 -23.57 -16.27
N GLY A 130 11.25 -22.56 -15.43
CA GLY A 130 10.42 -22.64 -14.24
C GLY A 130 11.02 -23.51 -13.15
N LYS A 131 10.21 -23.78 -12.11
CA LYS A 131 10.61 -24.59 -10.97
C LYS A 131 11.08 -25.97 -11.44
N GLU A 132 12.25 -26.39 -10.95
CA GLU A 132 12.85 -27.71 -11.24
C GLU A 132 13.12 -27.99 -12.73
N GLY A 133 13.06 -26.98 -13.61
CA GLY A 133 13.26 -27.15 -15.05
C GLY A 133 12.18 -28.01 -15.74
N LYS A 134 10.99 -28.14 -15.13
CA LYS A 134 9.88 -28.95 -15.66
C LYS A 134 9.10 -28.27 -16.79
N GLY A 135 9.39 -27.00 -17.05
CA GLY A 135 8.72 -26.16 -18.03
C GLY A 135 7.75 -25.18 -17.39
N ALA A 136 7.44 -24.11 -18.11
CA ALA A 136 6.50 -23.08 -17.69
C ALA A 136 5.80 -22.45 -18.90
N ILE A 137 4.63 -21.87 -18.63
CA ILE A 137 3.88 -21.02 -19.57
C ILE A 137 3.71 -19.65 -18.93
N TYR A 138 3.87 -18.63 -19.75
CA TYR A 138 3.74 -17.22 -19.37
C TYR A 138 2.58 -16.63 -20.14
N ILE A 139 1.63 -16.01 -19.43
CA ILE A 139 0.49 -15.31 -20.01
C ILE A 139 0.81 -13.81 -19.99
N TYR A 140 0.60 -13.17 -21.13
CA TYR A 140 0.79 -11.73 -21.31
C TYR A 140 -0.48 -11.13 -21.89
N HIS A 141 -0.96 -10.06 -21.26
CA HIS A 141 -2.16 -9.39 -21.74
C HIS A 141 -1.84 -8.35 -22.82
N GLY A 142 -2.77 -8.18 -23.76
CA GLY A 142 -2.75 -7.09 -24.73
C GLY A 142 -3.08 -5.74 -24.09
N SER A 143 -2.87 -4.66 -24.84
CA SER A 143 -3.31 -3.31 -24.46
C SER A 143 -3.29 -2.38 -25.66
N MET A 144 -3.94 -1.22 -25.57
CA MET A 144 -3.91 -0.19 -26.65
C MET A 144 -2.50 0.21 -27.11
N LYS A 145 -1.48 0.04 -26.26
CA LYS A 145 -0.09 0.39 -26.57
C LYS A 145 0.70 -0.77 -27.19
N GLY A 146 0.12 -1.97 -27.24
CA GLY A 146 0.80 -3.24 -27.50
C GLY A 146 0.71 -4.17 -26.29
N ILE A 147 1.43 -5.28 -26.36
CA ILE A 147 1.54 -6.27 -25.29
C ILE A 147 2.10 -5.65 -24.01
N LEU A 148 1.53 -6.01 -22.86
CA LEU A 148 2.11 -5.68 -21.57
C LEU A 148 3.34 -6.57 -21.34
N THR A 149 4.52 -5.98 -21.16
CA THR A 149 5.77 -6.73 -20.97
C THR A 149 5.87 -7.38 -19.59
N GLN A 150 5.07 -6.92 -18.63
CA GLN A 150 4.90 -7.58 -17.34
C GLN A 150 3.99 -8.80 -17.49
N VAL A 151 4.48 -9.96 -17.08
CA VAL A 151 3.70 -11.20 -17.09
C VAL A 151 2.48 -11.09 -16.16
N SER A 152 1.31 -11.52 -16.63
CA SER A 152 0.09 -11.56 -15.82
C SER A 152 -0.02 -12.83 -14.99
N GLN A 153 0.37 -13.97 -15.57
CA GLN A 153 0.34 -15.27 -14.90
C GLN A 153 1.48 -16.17 -15.38
N VAL A 154 2.09 -16.91 -14.45
CA VAL A 154 3.02 -18.00 -14.77
C VAL A 154 2.41 -19.31 -14.28
N ILE A 155 2.40 -20.31 -15.15
CA ILE A 155 1.91 -21.66 -14.86
C ILE A 155 3.11 -22.60 -14.93
N HIS A 156 3.49 -23.22 -13.82
CA HIS A 156 4.65 -24.09 -13.78
C HIS A 156 4.27 -25.55 -13.99
N GLY A 157 5.02 -26.24 -14.84
CA GLY A 157 4.89 -27.70 -15.02
C GLY A 157 5.10 -28.47 -13.72
N ALA A 158 5.90 -27.93 -12.79
CA ALA A 158 6.13 -28.50 -11.47
C ALA A 158 4.89 -28.57 -10.58
N ASP A 159 3.87 -27.74 -10.85
CA ASP A 159 2.61 -27.75 -10.09
C ASP A 159 1.72 -28.95 -10.50
N PHE A 160 2.10 -29.68 -11.56
CA PHE A 160 1.43 -30.88 -12.04
C PHE A 160 2.26 -32.15 -11.76
N PRO A 161 1.61 -33.29 -11.47
CA PRO A 161 2.30 -34.52 -11.15
C PRO A 161 3.08 -35.07 -12.35
N SER A 162 4.40 -35.21 -12.19
CA SER A 162 5.31 -35.88 -13.13
C SER A 162 5.36 -35.30 -14.56
N VAL A 163 5.17 -33.99 -14.71
CA VAL A 163 5.25 -33.30 -16.01
C VAL A 163 6.66 -32.78 -16.27
N LYS A 164 7.16 -32.97 -17.50
CA LYS A 164 8.40 -32.47 -18.07
C LYS A 164 8.13 -31.90 -19.47
N SER A 165 8.98 -31.00 -19.95
CA SER A 165 8.79 -30.29 -21.23
C SER A 165 7.45 -29.53 -21.31
N PHE A 166 6.89 -29.11 -20.16
CA PHE A 166 5.60 -28.45 -20.10
C PHE A 166 5.63 -27.11 -20.84
N GLY A 167 4.77 -26.94 -21.84
CA GLY A 167 4.75 -25.75 -22.68
C GLY A 167 5.61 -25.87 -23.94
N PHE A 168 5.99 -27.08 -24.35
CA PHE A 168 6.71 -27.31 -25.61
C PHE A 168 5.83 -27.07 -26.84
N SER A 169 4.53 -27.33 -26.72
CA SER A 169 3.52 -26.94 -27.72
C SER A 169 2.31 -26.35 -27.01
N LEU A 170 1.65 -25.40 -27.65
CA LEU A 170 0.50 -24.69 -27.11
C LEU A 170 -0.59 -24.56 -28.18
N SER A 171 -1.85 -24.60 -27.75
CA SER A 171 -3.00 -24.26 -28.58
C SER A 171 -4.06 -23.62 -27.71
N GLY A 172 -4.34 -22.34 -27.94
CA GLY A 172 -5.35 -21.58 -27.20
C GLY A 172 -6.37 -20.89 -28.12
N GLY A 173 -7.24 -20.08 -27.53
CA GLY A 173 -8.18 -19.23 -28.27
C GLY A 173 -9.55 -19.86 -28.54
N LEU A 174 -9.84 -21.03 -27.99
CA LEU A 174 -11.13 -21.70 -28.09
C LEU A 174 -11.66 -22.03 -26.70
N ASP A 175 -12.94 -21.75 -26.48
CA ASP A 175 -13.68 -22.17 -25.30
C ASP A 175 -14.11 -23.64 -25.46
N LEU A 176 -13.57 -24.52 -24.60
CA LEU A 176 -13.79 -25.97 -24.69
C LEU A 176 -14.82 -26.46 -23.65
N ASP A 177 -15.05 -25.71 -22.58
CA ASP A 177 -16.00 -26.05 -21.51
C ASP A 177 -17.33 -25.27 -21.58
N LYS A 178 -17.45 -24.34 -22.56
CA LYS A 178 -18.60 -23.46 -22.81
C LYS A 178 -18.84 -22.45 -21.69
N ASN A 179 -17.79 -22.07 -20.96
CA ASN A 179 -17.89 -21.05 -19.91
C ASN A 179 -17.77 -19.60 -20.44
N GLN A 180 -17.62 -19.44 -21.75
CA GLN A 180 -17.39 -18.22 -22.52
C GLN A 180 -15.96 -17.70 -22.50
N TYR A 181 -15.00 -18.34 -21.85
CA TYR A 181 -13.60 -17.92 -21.86
C TYR A 181 -12.77 -18.89 -22.70
N PRO A 182 -11.78 -18.39 -23.47
CA PRO A 182 -10.90 -19.25 -24.24
C PRO A 182 -9.97 -20.04 -23.31
N ASP A 183 -9.86 -21.34 -23.56
CA ASP A 183 -9.02 -22.28 -22.81
C ASP A 183 -7.64 -22.45 -23.46
N LEU A 184 -6.76 -23.18 -22.75
CA LEU A 184 -5.41 -23.46 -23.21
C LEU A 184 -5.09 -24.96 -23.13
N LEU A 185 -4.66 -25.53 -24.27
CA LEU A 185 -4.06 -26.86 -24.35
C LEU A 185 -2.53 -26.75 -24.35
N VAL A 186 -1.90 -27.64 -23.59
CA VAL A 186 -0.44 -27.65 -23.36
C VAL A 186 0.13 -29.03 -23.65
N GLY A 187 1.11 -29.10 -24.54
CA GLY A 187 1.90 -30.31 -24.76
C GLY A 187 3.08 -30.43 -23.79
N ALA A 188 3.31 -31.65 -23.31
CA ALA A 188 4.42 -32.05 -22.47
C ALA A 188 4.96 -33.41 -22.97
N TYR A 189 5.62 -33.39 -24.13
CA TYR A 189 5.93 -34.60 -24.90
C TYR A 189 6.85 -35.58 -24.16
N GLU A 190 7.81 -35.10 -23.35
CA GLU A 190 8.71 -35.97 -22.56
C GLU A 190 7.96 -36.77 -21.49
N SER A 191 6.79 -36.27 -21.07
CA SER A 191 5.88 -36.96 -20.18
C SER A 191 4.77 -37.72 -20.92
N GLN A 192 4.79 -37.74 -22.25
CA GLN A 192 3.73 -38.31 -23.10
C GLN A 192 2.34 -37.78 -22.74
N ALA A 193 2.26 -36.51 -22.38
CA ALA A 193 1.05 -35.89 -21.83
C ALA A 193 0.64 -34.63 -22.60
N ALA A 194 -0.66 -34.37 -22.59
CA ALA A 194 -1.24 -33.09 -22.92
C ALA A 194 -2.16 -32.66 -21.77
N LEU A 195 -2.09 -31.40 -21.38
CA LEU A 195 -2.87 -30.83 -20.29
C LEU A 195 -3.87 -29.81 -20.87
N GLN A 196 -5.09 -29.82 -20.35
CA GLN A 196 -6.10 -28.83 -20.65
C GLN A 196 -6.27 -27.92 -19.43
N LEU A 197 -6.17 -26.62 -19.63
CA LEU A 197 -6.30 -25.60 -18.61
C LEU A 197 -7.53 -24.76 -18.93
N TRP A 198 -8.49 -24.74 -18.00
CA TRP A 198 -9.74 -23.98 -18.13
C TRP A 198 -9.59 -22.55 -17.63
N ALA A 199 -10.03 -21.59 -18.43
CA ALA A 199 -10.04 -20.18 -18.04
C ALA A 199 -11.19 -19.89 -17.08
N ARG A 200 -10.92 -19.18 -15.98
CA ARG A 200 -11.90 -18.93 -14.92
C ARG A 200 -12.73 -17.68 -15.22
N PRO A 201 -14.06 -17.67 -14.98
CA PRO A 201 -14.87 -16.47 -15.13
C PRO A 201 -14.39 -15.32 -14.23
N ILE A 202 -14.38 -14.10 -14.77
CA ILE A 202 -13.86 -12.92 -14.08
C ILE A 202 -14.99 -12.06 -13.54
N VAL A 203 -14.92 -11.78 -12.24
CA VAL A 203 -15.84 -10.92 -11.50
C VAL A 203 -15.24 -9.52 -11.41
N ARG A 204 -15.93 -8.55 -11.99
CA ARG A 204 -15.59 -7.14 -11.89
C ARG A 204 -16.50 -6.50 -10.87
N VAL A 205 -15.91 -5.80 -9.91
CA VAL A 205 -16.62 -5.22 -8.76
C VAL A 205 -16.48 -3.71 -8.78
N ALA A 206 -17.61 -3.01 -8.77
CA ALA A 206 -17.68 -1.59 -8.51
C ALA A 206 -18.11 -1.39 -7.05
N ALA A 207 -17.21 -0.84 -6.24
CA ALA A 207 -17.45 -0.57 -4.83
C ALA A 207 -17.16 0.89 -4.49
N SER A 208 -17.94 1.44 -3.56
CA SER A 208 -17.76 2.79 -3.02
C SER A 208 -18.03 2.81 -1.53
N VAL A 209 -17.23 3.57 -0.78
CA VAL A 209 -17.47 3.88 0.64
C VAL A 209 -17.48 5.39 0.82
N GLN A 210 -18.34 5.90 1.69
CA GLN A 210 -18.48 7.33 1.99
C GLN A 210 -18.80 7.54 3.46
N LEU A 211 -18.17 8.54 4.07
CA LEU A 211 -18.49 9.00 5.42
C LEU A 211 -19.43 10.20 5.33
N GLN A 212 -20.50 10.19 6.11
CA GLN A 212 -21.47 11.28 6.19
C GLN A 212 -21.70 11.66 7.66
N PRO A 213 -21.32 12.89 8.08
CA PRO A 213 -20.70 13.96 7.29
C PRO A 213 -19.22 13.72 6.93
N GLN A 214 -18.69 14.46 5.95
CA GLN A 214 -17.25 14.46 5.61
C GLN A 214 -16.41 15.26 6.61
N THR A 215 -17.04 16.12 7.41
CA THR A 215 -16.42 16.87 8.50
C THR A 215 -17.12 16.53 9.81
N ILE A 216 -16.37 16.02 10.78
CA ILE A 216 -16.87 15.54 12.07
C ILE A 216 -16.60 16.60 13.13
N ASP A 217 -17.67 17.22 13.62
CA ASP A 217 -17.61 18.13 14.75
C ASP A 217 -17.68 17.36 16.07
N LEU A 218 -16.60 17.41 16.86
CA LEU A 218 -16.50 16.72 18.15
C LEU A 218 -17.35 17.37 19.26
N GLU A 219 -17.73 18.64 19.09
CA GLU A 219 -18.55 19.39 20.04
C GLU A 219 -20.05 19.27 19.74
N GLN A 220 -20.39 18.68 18.58
CA GLN A 220 -21.77 18.44 18.19
C GLN A 220 -22.51 17.60 19.23
N GLN A 221 -23.81 17.89 19.37
CA GLN A 221 -24.70 17.17 20.27
C GLN A 221 -24.65 15.66 20.01
N LYS A 222 -24.44 14.89 21.09
CA LYS A 222 -24.44 13.43 21.06
C LYS A 222 -25.87 12.92 20.87
N THR A 223 -26.14 12.28 19.74
CA THR A 223 -27.50 11.87 19.33
C THR A 223 -27.73 10.37 19.39
N CYS A 224 -26.74 9.54 19.07
CA CYS A 224 -26.94 8.10 19.00
C CYS A 224 -27.00 7.46 20.40
N PRO A 225 -28.05 6.65 20.69
CA PRO A 225 -28.07 5.82 21.87
C PRO A 225 -27.09 4.65 21.70
N VAL A 226 -26.39 4.27 22.78
CA VAL A 226 -25.66 3.01 22.83
C VAL A 226 -26.51 1.93 23.51
N THR A 227 -26.42 0.69 23.08
CA THR A 227 -27.27 -0.40 23.58
C THR A 227 -26.93 -0.86 25.00
N TRP A 228 -25.70 -0.63 25.46
CA TRP A 228 -25.21 -1.04 26.80
C TRP A 228 -25.26 0.07 27.86
N SER A 229 -25.71 1.28 27.53
CA SER A 229 -25.71 2.40 28.47
C SER A 229 -26.80 3.41 28.12
N GLN A 230 -27.25 4.20 29.09
CA GLN A 230 -28.15 5.32 28.84
C GLN A 230 -27.43 6.55 28.24
N ALA A 231 -26.10 6.48 28.05
CA ALA A 231 -25.33 7.55 27.44
C ALA A 231 -25.67 7.70 25.95
N LYS A 232 -25.60 8.94 25.45
CA LYS A 232 -25.57 9.22 24.02
C LYS A 232 -24.14 9.45 23.58
N VAL A 233 -23.81 9.02 22.38
CA VAL A 233 -22.49 9.18 21.76
C VAL A 233 -22.57 10.00 20.47
N LEU A 234 -21.43 10.57 20.08
CA LEU A 234 -21.27 11.18 18.76
C LEU A 234 -21.10 10.05 17.75
N CYS A 235 -21.90 10.07 16.69
CA CYS A 235 -21.95 9.03 15.69
C CYS A 235 -22.13 9.63 14.30
N PHE A 236 -21.74 8.88 13.29
CA PHE A 236 -21.90 9.25 11.88
C PHE A 236 -22.08 7.99 11.04
N ASN A 237 -22.55 8.17 9.80
CA ASN A 237 -22.88 7.07 8.91
C ASN A 237 -21.69 6.76 7.98
N VAL A 238 -21.43 5.48 7.80
CA VAL A 238 -20.54 4.94 6.76
C VAL A 238 -21.42 4.24 5.74
N GLY A 239 -21.64 4.91 4.61
CA GLY A 239 -22.42 4.37 3.49
C GLY A 239 -21.51 3.61 2.54
N THR A 240 -21.79 2.33 2.31
CA THR A 240 -21.04 1.48 1.39
C THR A 240 -21.97 0.91 0.34
N CYS A 241 -21.56 0.91 -0.93
CA CYS A 241 -22.29 0.27 -2.02
C CYS A 241 -21.35 -0.64 -2.80
N VAL A 242 -21.85 -1.81 -3.21
CA VAL A 242 -21.13 -2.81 -3.98
C VAL A 242 -22.03 -3.34 -5.08
N LYS A 243 -21.49 -3.45 -6.29
CA LYS A 243 -22.13 -4.08 -7.44
C LYS A 243 -21.08 -4.92 -8.15
N TYR A 244 -21.43 -6.12 -8.59
CA TYR A 244 -20.57 -6.91 -9.45
C TYR A 244 -21.25 -7.27 -10.77
N ASN A 245 -20.41 -7.52 -11.77
CA ASN A 245 -20.78 -8.12 -13.04
C ASN A 245 -19.63 -9.01 -13.55
N GLY A 246 -19.82 -9.61 -14.72
CA GLY A 246 -18.82 -10.46 -15.36
C GLY A 246 -19.47 -11.42 -16.35
N LEU A 247 -18.78 -11.72 -17.44
CA LEU A 247 -19.21 -12.72 -18.42
C LEU A 247 -19.04 -14.12 -17.81
N GLY A 248 -19.96 -15.05 -18.07
CA GLY A 248 -19.90 -16.42 -17.53
C GLY A 248 -20.03 -16.52 -15.99
N VAL A 249 -20.15 -15.41 -15.27
CA VAL A 249 -20.28 -15.39 -13.80
C VAL A 249 -21.70 -15.75 -13.38
N SER A 250 -21.83 -16.52 -12.29
CA SER A 250 -23.12 -16.90 -11.69
C SER A 250 -24.00 -15.69 -11.32
N GLU A 251 -25.33 -15.86 -11.33
CA GLU A 251 -26.28 -14.78 -10.95
C GLU A 251 -26.19 -14.39 -9.47
N ARG A 252 -25.67 -15.28 -8.64
CA ARG A 252 -25.47 -15.05 -7.21
C ARG A 252 -24.09 -15.52 -6.80
N LEU A 253 -23.41 -14.70 -6.02
CA LEU A 253 -22.08 -14.99 -5.47
C LEU A 253 -22.02 -14.52 -4.02
N MET A 254 -21.35 -15.31 -3.20
CA MET A 254 -21.03 -14.95 -1.82
C MET A 254 -19.78 -14.08 -1.79
N PHE A 255 -19.85 -12.97 -1.06
CA PHE A 255 -18.74 -12.07 -0.82
C PHE A 255 -18.48 -11.91 0.67
N ASP A 256 -17.20 -11.92 1.03
CA ASP A 256 -16.74 -11.55 2.37
C ASP A 256 -16.43 -10.05 2.33
N LEU A 257 -17.28 -9.26 2.99
CA LEU A 257 -17.14 -7.81 3.07
C LEU A 257 -16.55 -7.43 4.42
N SER A 258 -15.53 -6.57 4.42
CA SER A 258 -14.82 -6.17 5.64
C SER A 258 -14.61 -4.66 5.69
N TRP A 259 -14.85 -4.06 6.85
CA TRP A 259 -14.58 -2.66 7.16
C TRP A 259 -13.59 -2.58 8.30
N GLU A 260 -12.57 -1.75 8.14
CA GLU A 260 -11.65 -1.34 9.21
C GLU A 260 -11.82 0.16 9.45
N PHE A 261 -12.18 0.52 10.67
CA PHE A 261 -12.43 1.91 11.06
C PHE A 261 -11.16 2.57 11.61
N ASP A 262 -10.98 3.86 11.31
CA ASP A 262 -9.82 4.68 11.70
C ASP A 262 -8.48 4.02 11.32
N SER A 263 -8.37 3.52 10.09
CA SER A 263 -7.26 2.70 9.58
C SER A 263 -5.89 3.37 9.60
N LEU A 264 -5.84 4.71 9.58
CA LEU A 264 -4.59 5.47 9.72
C LEU A 264 -3.98 5.37 11.13
N LYS A 265 -4.78 5.00 12.13
CA LYS A 265 -4.31 4.72 13.49
C LYS A 265 -4.09 3.22 13.68
N LYS A 266 -2.87 2.82 14.05
CA LYS A 266 -2.58 1.42 14.43
C LYS A 266 -2.94 1.11 15.88
N THR A 267 -2.86 2.12 16.75
CA THR A 267 -3.20 2.05 18.17
C THR A 267 -4.09 3.23 18.53
N ASN A 268 -4.86 3.10 19.60
CA ASN A 268 -5.78 4.13 20.08
C ASN A 268 -6.78 4.60 19.00
N LYS A 269 -7.45 3.64 18.34
CA LYS A 269 -8.52 3.94 17.38
C LYS A 269 -9.57 4.84 18.02
N ARG A 270 -10.06 5.81 17.26
CA ARG A 270 -11.02 6.82 17.73
C ARG A 270 -12.47 6.43 17.46
N VAL A 271 -12.68 5.58 16.47
CA VAL A 271 -13.99 5.25 15.90
C VAL A 271 -14.25 3.76 16.03
N PHE A 272 -15.46 3.43 16.48
CA PHE A 272 -15.90 2.05 16.74
C PHE A 272 -17.29 1.83 16.13
N LEU A 273 -17.64 0.58 15.84
CA LEU A 273 -18.98 0.22 15.36
C LEU A 273 -20.05 0.49 16.42
N LEU A 274 -21.13 1.21 16.10
CA LEU A 274 -22.17 1.57 17.10
C LEU A 274 -22.87 0.34 17.72
N ALA A 275 -23.00 -0.73 16.94
CA ALA A 275 -23.62 -1.97 17.39
C ALA A 275 -22.75 -2.79 18.38
N SER A 276 -21.46 -2.45 18.57
CA SER A 276 -20.50 -3.23 19.36
C SER A 276 -19.55 -2.38 20.20
N GLN A 277 -19.14 -2.92 21.36
CA GLN A 277 -18.58 -2.13 22.47
C GLN A 277 -17.26 -1.49 22.10
N LEU A 278 -16.43 -2.24 21.38
CA LEU A 278 -15.09 -1.83 20.99
C LEU A 278 -14.67 -2.42 19.65
N SER A 279 -15.63 -2.81 18.79
CA SER A 279 -15.26 -3.34 17.49
C SER A 279 -14.73 -2.23 16.58
N GLU A 280 -13.45 -2.34 16.25
CA GLU A 280 -12.72 -1.48 15.30
C GLU A 280 -12.90 -1.97 13.86
N GLU A 281 -13.50 -3.15 13.69
CA GLU A 281 -13.75 -3.81 12.42
C GLU A 281 -15.18 -4.35 12.34
N MET A 282 -15.66 -4.55 11.13
CA MET A 282 -16.92 -5.22 10.84
C MET A 282 -16.71 -6.21 9.70
N LEU A 283 -17.29 -7.39 9.82
CA LEU A 283 -17.32 -8.42 8.79
C LEU A 283 -18.77 -8.71 8.42
N LEU A 284 -19.03 -8.93 7.13
CA LEU A 284 -20.34 -9.30 6.62
C LEU A 284 -20.19 -10.24 5.44
N ASP A 285 -20.64 -11.48 5.62
CA ASP A 285 -20.79 -12.41 4.52
C ASP A 285 -22.11 -12.10 3.82
N LYS A 286 -22.04 -11.83 2.52
CA LYS A 286 -23.19 -11.36 1.76
C LYS A 286 -23.32 -12.05 0.41
N GLU A 287 -24.47 -12.68 0.19
CA GLU A 287 -24.89 -13.07 -1.15
C GLU A 287 -25.28 -11.82 -1.94
N LEU A 288 -24.55 -11.54 -3.02
CA LEU A 288 -24.83 -10.46 -3.95
C LEU A 288 -25.46 -11.02 -5.24
N GLU A 289 -26.40 -10.28 -5.79
CA GLU A 289 -27.00 -10.58 -7.10
C GLU A 289 -26.30 -9.81 -8.23
N ARG A 290 -26.01 -10.50 -9.33
CA ARG A 290 -25.31 -9.95 -10.49
C ARG A 290 -26.05 -8.75 -11.05
N ASN A 291 -25.31 -7.70 -11.41
CA ASN A 291 -25.84 -6.42 -11.91
C ASN A 291 -26.76 -5.64 -10.96
N LYS A 292 -27.00 -6.10 -9.72
CA LYS A 292 -27.74 -5.34 -8.71
C LYS A 292 -26.78 -4.70 -7.71
N THR A 293 -27.05 -3.43 -7.39
CA THR A 293 -26.28 -2.71 -6.36
C THR A 293 -26.81 -3.07 -4.98
N PHE A 294 -25.94 -3.55 -4.11
CA PHE A 294 -26.20 -3.68 -2.68
C PHE A 294 -25.58 -2.49 -1.96
N CYS A 295 -26.38 -1.77 -1.17
CA CYS A 295 -25.89 -0.71 -0.31
C CYS A 295 -26.16 -1.04 1.15
N TYR A 296 -25.19 -0.75 2.00
CA TYR A 296 -25.22 -0.98 3.43
C TYR A 296 -24.74 0.26 4.16
N ASN A 297 -25.53 0.71 5.13
CA ASN A 297 -25.22 1.83 6.00
C ASN A 297 -24.85 1.29 7.37
N SER A 298 -23.63 1.55 7.83
CA SER A 298 -23.22 1.26 9.19
C SER A 298 -23.03 2.55 9.97
N PHE A 299 -23.61 2.60 11.18
CA PHE A 299 -23.34 3.68 12.10
C PHE A 299 -22.10 3.35 12.91
N VAL A 300 -21.17 4.31 12.95
CA VAL A 300 -19.98 4.25 13.80
C VAL A 300 -20.02 5.40 14.79
N TYR A 301 -19.29 5.27 15.88
CA TYR A 301 -19.30 6.24 16.96
C TYR A 301 -17.92 6.51 17.54
N ILE A 302 -17.80 7.68 18.16
CA ILE A 302 -16.63 8.10 18.90
C ILE A 302 -16.92 7.93 20.41
N LYS A 303 -16.17 7.03 21.06
CA LYS A 303 -16.41 6.63 22.46
C LYS A 303 -16.34 7.79 23.44
N ASN A 304 -15.32 8.64 23.29
CA ASN A 304 -15.17 9.83 24.12
C ASN A 304 -14.54 10.95 23.28
N ALA A 305 -15.40 11.77 22.66
CA ALA A 305 -14.98 12.88 21.82
C ALA A 305 -14.04 13.84 22.55
N ASN A 306 -14.24 14.03 23.86
CA ASN A 306 -13.43 14.94 24.68
C ASN A 306 -12.03 14.38 24.98
N SER A 307 -11.82 13.06 24.87
CA SER A 307 -10.50 12.44 25.08
C SER A 307 -9.71 12.23 23.80
N ILE A 308 -10.28 12.55 22.62
CA ILE A 308 -9.51 12.49 21.37
C ILE A 308 -8.44 13.58 21.42
N ARG A 309 -7.18 13.12 21.49
CA ARG A 309 -6.02 14.01 21.39
C ARG A 309 -5.68 14.32 19.93
N ASP A 310 -5.58 13.29 19.09
CA ASP A 310 -5.29 13.51 17.68
C ASP A 310 -6.56 13.94 16.94
N LYS A 311 -6.63 15.25 16.69
CA LYS A 311 -7.65 15.90 15.87
C LYS A 311 -7.17 16.21 14.45
N LEU A 312 -5.88 16.00 14.15
CA LEU A 312 -5.29 16.35 12.86
C LEU A 312 -5.46 15.24 11.82
N THR A 313 -5.20 13.99 12.21
CA THR A 313 -5.28 12.84 11.30
C THR A 313 -6.73 12.60 10.90
N PRO A 314 -7.07 12.52 9.59
CA PRO A 314 -8.42 12.19 9.16
C PRO A 314 -8.85 10.82 9.68
N ILE A 315 -10.15 10.63 9.86
CA ILE A 315 -10.72 9.32 10.14
C ILE A 315 -10.85 8.62 8.79
N GLN A 316 -9.98 7.63 8.53
CA GLN A 316 -10.02 6.81 7.33
C GLN A 316 -10.79 5.51 7.61
N VAL A 317 -11.68 5.13 6.71
CA VAL A 317 -12.32 3.82 6.68
C VAL A 317 -11.82 3.05 5.47
N ASN A 318 -11.27 1.88 5.74
CA ASN A 318 -10.89 0.91 4.72
C ASN A 318 -12.05 -0.07 4.52
N PHE A 319 -12.57 -0.16 3.30
CA PHE A 319 -13.53 -1.16 2.88
C PHE A 319 -12.85 -2.15 1.94
N ASN A 320 -12.88 -3.43 2.27
CA ASN A 320 -12.32 -4.49 1.44
C ASN A 320 -13.38 -5.57 1.15
N PHE A 321 -13.28 -6.19 -0.03
CA PHE A 321 -14.15 -7.29 -0.42
C PHE A 321 -13.34 -8.46 -0.98
N LYS A 322 -13.83 -9.68 -0.77
CA LYS A 322 -13.29 -10.92 -1.35
C LYS A 322 -14.43 -11.81 -1.81
N LEU A 323 -14.16 -12.68 -2.79
CA LEU A 323 -15.06 -13.79 -3.08
C LEU A 323 -14.96 -14.80 -1.94
N ALA A 324 -16.08 -15.19 -1.35
CA ALA A 324 -16.11 -16.25 -0.37
C ALA A 324 -15.67 -17.55 -1.06
N LYS A 325 -14.84 -18.35 -0.38
CA LYS A 325 -14.51 -19.69 -0.88
C LYS A 325 -15.68 -20.61 -0.55
N ASP A 326 -16.14 -21.36 -1.54
CA ASP A 326 -17.02 -22.48 -1.27
C ASP A 326 -16.17 -23.53 -0.52
N ASP A 327 -16.31 -23.63 0.80
CA ASP A 327 -15.67 -24.66 1.62
C ASP A 327 -16.27 -26.04 1.31
N ILE A 328 -16.07 -26.53 0.10
CA ILE A 328 -16.42 -27.90 -0.31
C ILE A 328 -15.42 -28.90 0.30
N ASN A 329 -14.30 -28.42 0.86
CA ASN A 329 -13.24 -29.26 1.42
C ASN A 329 -13.38 -29.59 2.92
N ASP A 330 -14.31 -28.98 3.68
CA ASP A 330 -14.43 -29.23 5.13
C ASP A 330 -15.52 -30.27 5.52
N VAL A 331 -16.21 -30.88 4.54
CA VAL A 331 -17.24 -31.92 4.80
C VAL A 331 -16.78 -33.34 4.43
N LEU A 332 -15.57 -33.52 3.88
CA LEU A 332 -15.08 -34.85 3.46
C LEU A 332 -13.95 -35.41 4.34
N GLY A 333 -14.15 -35.34 5.66
CA GLY A 333 -13.72 -36.40 6.58
C GLY A 333 -14.61 -37.65 6.43
N GLY A 334 -14.75 -38.21 5.22
CA GLY A 334 -15.56 -39.41 5.03
C GLY A 334 -16.05 -39.67 3.61
N ARG A 335 -15.48 -40.70 2.97
CA ARG A 335 -16.01 -41.44 1.81
C ARG A 335 -16.23 -40.63 0.52
N LYS A 336 -15.24 -40.75 -0.36
CA LYS A 336 -15.31 -40.45 -1.80
C LYS A 336 -16.56 -41.09 -2.44
N LYS A 337 -17.63 -40.31 -2.62
CA LYS A 337 -18.69 -40.66 -3.59
C LYS A 337 -18.19 -40.25 -4.98
N ARG A 338 -17.85 -41.25 -5.79
CA ARG A 338 -17.71 -41.16 -7.25
C ARG A 338 -19.09 -40.96 -7.90
N GLN A 339 -19.71 -39.81 -7.65
CA GLN A 339 -20.75 -39.27 -8.53
C GLN A 339 -20.13 -38.04 -9.17
N ALA A 340 -20.34 -37.85 -10.47
CA ALA A 340 -19.76 -36.76 -11.26
C ALA A 340 -19.79 -35.47 -10.45
N LEU A 341 -18.62 -35.08 -9.93
CA LEU A 341 -18.44 -33.75 -9.37
C LEU A 341 -18.68 -32.84 -10.57
N ASP A 342 -19.78 -32.10 -10.54
CA ASP A 342 -19.86 -30.85 -11.28
C ASP A 342 -18.67 -30.04 -10.76
N PHE A 343 -17.53 -30.13 -11.45
CA PHE A 343 -16.36 -29.30 -11.19
C PHE A 343 -16.76 -27.89 -11.59
N LYS A 344 -17.50 -27.22 -10.71
CA LYS A 344 -17.90 -25.85 -10.90
C LYS A 344 -16.64 -25.00 -10.81
N LEU A 345 -16.21 -24.49 -11.95
CA LEU A 345 -15.02 -23.64 -12.02
C LEU A 345 -15.26 -22.37 -11.20
N GLU A 346 -14.48 -22.19 -10.14
CA GLU A 346 -14.62 -21.02 -9.27
C GLU A 346 -14.23 -19.75 -10.01
N PRO A 347 -15.02 -18.67 -9.94
CA PRO A 347 -14.65 -17.41 -10.58
C PRO A 347 -13.47 -16.73 -9.84
N VAL A 348 -12.85 -15.74 -10.48
CA VAL A 348 -11.79 -14.89 -9.92
C VAL A 348 -12.20 -13.44 -9.90
N LEU A 349 -11.67 -12.65 -8.96
CA LEU A 349 -11.74 -11.20 -9.06
C LEU A 349 -10.81 -10.72 -10.17
N ASP A 350 -11.21 -9.67 -10.88
CA ASP A 350 -10.35 -8.96 -11.81
C ASP A 350 -9.11 -8.42 -11.09
N GLN A 351 -7.92 -8.84 -11.53
CA GLN A 351 -6.64 -8.46 -10.94
C GLN A 351 -6.32 -6.97 -11.05
N TYR A 352 -6.92 -6.27 -12.01
CA TYR A 352 -6.71 -4.83 -12.20
C TYR A 352 -7.67 -3.97 -11.39
N THR A 353 -8.70 -4.59 -10.80
CA THR A 353 -9.66 -3.90 -9.94
C THR A 353 -9.19 -4.00 -8.47
N PRO A 354 -8.85 -2.89 -7.81
CA PRO A 354 -8.40 -2.93 -6.42
C PRO A 354 -9.54 -3.38 -5.50
N THR A 355 -9.24 -4.31 -4.59
CA THR A 355 -10.22 -4.82 -3.61
C THR A 355 -10.43 -3.89 -2.42
N LEU A 356 -9.50 -2.95 -2.21
CA LEU A 356 -9.53 -1.99 -1.11
C LEU A 356 -10.01 -0.62 -1.61
N VAL A 357 -11.14 -0.18 -1.07
CA VAL A 357 -11.71 1.16 -1.27
C VAL A 357 -11.56 1.95 0.02
N LYS A 358 -11.19 3.22 -0.06
CA LYS A 358 -10.95 4.09 1.10
C LYS A 358 -11.87 5.28 1.08
N ALA A 359 -12.28 5.74 2.26
CA ALA A 359 -12.95 7.00 2.45
C ALA A 359 -12.45 7.68 3.71
N GLU A 360 -12.43 9.01 3.70
CA GLU A 360 -11.90 9.82 4.79
C GLU A 360 -12.90 10.89 5.21
N ALA A 361 -12.90 11.21 6.50
CA ALA A 361 -13.56 12.38 7.06
C ALA A 361 -12.61 13.14 7.97
N ASN A 362 -12.60 14.46 7.85
CA ASN A 362 -11.79 15.35 8.68
C ASN A 362 -12.52 15.64 9.99
N ILE A 363 -11.78 15.75 11.09
CA ILE A 363 -12.31 16.35 12.31
C ILE A 363 -12.35 17.87 12.10
N LEU A 364 -13.44 18.53 12.51
CA LEU A 364 -13.59 19.98 12.40
C LEU A 364 -12.47 20.69 13.17
N LYS A 365 -11.84 21.67 12.51
CA LYS A 365 -10.73 22.48 13.05
C LYS A 365 -10.95 23.95 12.74
N ASN A 366 -10.33 24.83 13.51
CA ASN A 366 -10.33 26.27 13.27
C ASN A 366 -9.08 26.71 12.47
N CYS A 367 -8.85 26.08 11.31
CA CYS A 367 -7.68 26.35 10.45
C CYS A 367 -7.99 27.23 9.23
N GLY A 368 -9.10 27.97 9.24
CA GLY A 368 -9.52 28.69 8.04
C GLY A 368 -9.93 27.77 6.86
N PRO A 369 -9.96 28.31 5.63
CA PRO A 369 -10.53 27.63 4.46
C PRO A 369 -9.60 26.59 3.80
N ASP A 370 -8.32 26.55 4.12
CA ASP A 370 -7.36 25.58 3.57
C ASP A 370 -7.24 24.30 4.43
N GLU A 371 -7.92 24.25 5.58
CA GLU A 371 -7.93 23.14 6.54
C GLU A 371 -6.54 22.76 7.12
N VAL A 372 -5.53 23.61 6.95
CA VAL A 372 -4.15 23.38 7.40
C VAL A 372 -3.79 24.41 8.48
N CYS A 373 -3.84 24.01 9.75
CA CYS A 373 -3.46 24.91 10.85
C CYS A 373 -1.95 25.11 10.89
N ILE A 374 -1.49 26.35 10.69
CA ILE A 374 -0.10 26.79 10.81
C ILE A 374 0.06 27.68 12.06
N PRO A 375 0.57 27.13 13.18
CA PRO A 375 0.83 27.92 14.38
C PRO A 375 2.12 28.73 14.28
N ASP A 376 2.30 29.64 15.23
CA ASP A 376 3.54 30.40 15.47
C ASP A 376 3.85 30.33 16.97
N LEU A 377 4.52 29.25 17.38
CA LEU A 377 4.80 28.95 18.77
C LEU A 377 6.04 29.70 19.22
N SER A 378 6.08 30.07 20.50
CA SER A 378 7.26 30.70 21.08
C SER A 378 7.34 30.43 22.56
N VAL A 379 8.57 30.30 23.08
CA VAL A 379 8.85 30.12 24.50
C VAL A 379 9.90 31.13 24.97
N LEU A 380 9.60 31.82 26.07
CA LEU A 380 10.49 32.79 26.70
C LEU A 380 10.53 32.57 28.21
N PRO A 381 11.46 31.73 28.69
CA PRO A 381 11.69 31.48 30.11
C PRO A 381 12.61 32.55 30.71
N TYR A 382 12.40 32.89 31.97
CA TYR A 382 13.31 33.72 32.76
C TYR A 382 13.27 33.35 34.24
N SER A 383 14.38 33.57 34.95
CA SER A 383 14.45 33.41 36.40
C SER A 383 14.94 34.70 37.05
N LEU A 384 14.39 35.03 38.22
CA LEU A 384 14.92 36.10 39.07
C LEU A 384 16.19 35.66 39.81
N THR A 385 16.42 34.35 39.90
CA THR A 385 17.63 33.76 40.47
C THR A 385 18.71 33.69 39.38
N ASN A 386 19.68 34.59 39.44
CA ASN A 386 20.82 34.61 38.51
C ASN A 386 22.06 33.87 39.05
N ARG A 387 22.05 33.47 40.33
CA ARG A 387 23.17 32.78 41.00
C ARG A 387 22.68 31.77 42.03
N VAL A 388 23.37 30.64 42.11
CA VAL A 388 23.12 29.57 43.09
C VAL A 388 24.42 29.26 43.82
N ILE A 389 24.38 29.29 45.15
CA ILE A 389 25.52 28.92 45.99
C ILE A 389 25.50 27.41 46.22
N MET A 390 26.58 26.73 45.86
CA MET A 390 26.72 25.28 46.08
C MET A 390 26.61 24.94 47.57
N GLY A 391 25.82 23.92 47.89
CA GLY A 391 25.55 23.48 49.27
C GLY A 391 24.40 24.19 49.97
N ASN A 392 23.79 25.21 49.35
CA ASN A 392 22.57 25.83 49.84
C ASN A 392 21.36 25.34 49.02
N ALA A 393 20.46 24.57 49.63
CA ALA A 393 19.34 23.89 48.95
C ALA A 393 18.15 24.82 48.65
N ASN A 394 18.42 26.01 48.10
CA ASN A 394 17.35 26.95 47.74
C ASN A 394 16.68 26.54 46.42
N SER A 395 15.36 26.62 46.39
CA SER A 395 14.59 26.40 45.17
C SER A 395 14.83 27.52 44.15
N ILE A 396 14.90 27.17 42.87
CA ILE A 396 14.90 28.12 41.76
C ILE A 396 13.48 28.14 41.17
N ASP A 397 12.90 29.33 41.10
CA ASP A 397 11.65 29.57 40.39
C ASP A 397 11.97 30.11 38.98
N ILE A 398 11.52 29.39 37.96
CA ILE A 398 11.66 29.76 36.54
C ILE A 398 10.25 30.07 36.01
N ILE A 399 10.05 31.29 35.55
CA ILE A 399 8.80 31.73 34.93
C ILE A 399 8.91 31.43 33.45
N VAL A 400 8.00 30.63 32.93
CA VAL A 400 7.96 30.22 31.52
C VAL A 400 6.79 30.92 30.86
N ASN A 401 7.07 31.78 29.87
CA ASN A 401 6.03 32.36 29.01
C ASN A 401 5.98 31.60 27.70
N ILE A 402 4.78 31.27 27.26
CA ILE A 402 4.53 30.61 25.99
C ILE A 402 3.46 31.41 25.23
N ALA A 403 3.64 31.58 23.93
CA ALA A 403 2.64 32.19 23.07
C ALA A 403 2.44 31.40 21.78
N ASN A 404 1.22 31.39 21.29
CA ASN A 404 0.89 31.04 19.91
C ASN A 404 0.37 32.30 19.21
N ARG A 405 1.05 32.77 18.18
CA ARG A 405 0.67 33.97 17.41
C ARG A 405 0.10 33.66 16.03
N GLY A 406 0.02 32.37 15.70
CA GLY A 406 -0.56 31.85 14.45
C GLY A 406 -1.95 31.26 14.71
N GLU A 407 -2.27 30.20 13.98
CA GLU A 407 -3.51 29.44 14.11
C GLU A 407 -3.46 28.40 15.24
N ASP A 408 -4.57 27.70 15.50
CA ASP A 408 -4.67 26.69 16.55
C ASP A 408 -3.59 25.59 16.42
N ALA A 409 -2.81 25.37 17.48
CA ALA A 409 -1.81 24.31 17.55
C ALA A 409 -2.37 23.08 18.28
N TYR A 410 -2.26 21.88 17.71
CA TYR A 410 -2.74 20.63 18.29
C TYR A 410 -1.60 19.81 18.88
N GLU A 411 -1.91 19.13 19.99
CA GLU A 411 -0.94 18.37 20.78
C GLU A 411 0.34 19.18 21.10
N THR A 412 0.17 20.39 21.64
CA THR A 412 1.31 21.27 21.98
C THR A 412 1.96 20.83 23.28
N TYR A 413 3.26 20.55 23.23
CA TYR A 413 4.08 20.17 24.37
C TYR A 413 5.27 21.10 24.55
N LEU A 414 5.61 21.36 25.80
CA LEU A 414 6.87 21.97 26.20
C LEU A 414 7.78 20.89 26.80
N TYR A 415 8.96 20.75 26.23
CA TYR A 415 10.05 19.90 26.68
C TYR A 415 11.09 20.74 27.40
N ILE A 416 11.45 20.34 28.62
CA ILE A 416 12.41 21.06 29.46
C ILE A 416 13.52 20.10 29.85
N ASP A 417 14.71 20.29 29.30
CA ASP A 417 15.91 19.56 29.72
C ASP A 417 16.49 20.26 30.95
N LEU A 418 16.44 19.56 32.08
CA LEU A 418 17.04 20.01 33.34
C LEU A 418 18.53 19.60 33.39
N PRO A 419 19.40 20.44 33.97
CA PRO A 419 20.80 20.09 34.14
C PRO A 419 20.97 18.94 35.15
N LYS A 420 22.14 18.29 35.12
CA LYS A 420 22.46 17.21 36.06
C LYS A 420 22.46 17.73 37.50
N GLY A 421 21.88 16.93 38.40
CA GLY A 421 21.81 17.28 39.82
C GLY A 421 20.69 18.26 40.19
N VAL A 422 19.82 18.61 39.25
CA VAL A 422 18.62 19.42 39.50
C VAL A 422 17.36 18.54 39.44
N GLU A 423 16.52 18.64 40.46
CA GLU A 423 15.27 17.89 40.58
C GLU A 423 14.06 18.77 40.27
N TYR A 424 13.07 18.21 39.57
CA TYR A 424 11.81 18.88 39.26
C TYR A 424 10.93 18.98 40.52
N GLY A 425 10.57 20.21 40.89
CA GLY A 425 9.81 20.53 42.09
C GLY A 425 8.31 20.75 41.88
N GLY A 426 7.83 20.69 40.64
CA GLY A 426 6.43 20.96 40.28
C GLY A 426 6.18 22.38 39.81
N ILE A 427 4.93 22.65 39.41
CA ILE A 427 4.44 23.99 39.07
C ILE A 427 3.81 24.62 40.32
N ARG A 428 4.09 25.91 40.53
CA ARG A 428 3.50 26.68 41.64
C ARG A 428 2.06 27.09 41.31
N ASN A 429 1.13 26.80 42.23
CA ASN A 429 -0.32 27.07 42.20
C ASN A 429 -0.71 28.26 41.30
N GLN A 430 -1.06 27.95 40.06
CA GLN A 430 -1.77 28.84 39.15
C GLN A 430 -3.01 28.11 38.62
N GLU A 431 -4.13 28.82 38.59
CA GLU A 431 -5.32 28.35 37.89
C GLU A 431 -4.98 28.19 36.40
N ASN A 432 -5.28 27.02 35.82
CA ASN A 432 -4.92 26.61 34.45
C ASN A 432 -3.44 26.29 34.20
N ALA A 433 -2.68 25.88 35.23
CA ALA A 433 -1.33 25.34 35.05
C ALA A 433 -1.30 24.11 34.11
N PRO A 434 -0.28 23.97 33.24
CA PRO A 434 -0.14 22.80 32.38
C PRO A 434 0.17 21.54 33.18
N ILE A 435 -0.23 20.39 32.64
CA ILE A 435 0.07 19.07 33.25
C ILE A 435 1.47 18.67 32.82
N CYS A 436 2.40 18.57 33.77
CA CYS A 436 3.79 18.21 33.52
C CYS A 436 4.18 16.89 34.18
N GLU A 437 4.92 16.07 33.44
CA GLU A 437 5.47 14.80 33.89
C GLU A 437 7.00 14.82 33.81
N TRP A 438 7.66 14.36 34.87
CA TRP A 438 9.12 14.25 34.92
C TRP A 438 9.57 12.85 34.52
N LEU A 439 10.08 12.72 33.30
CA LEU A 439 10.46 11.45 32.68
C LEU A 439 11.84 10.94 33.14
N GLY A 440 12.62 11.77 33.85
CA GLY A 440 14.00 11.49 34.28
C GLY A 440 14.16 10.86 35.68
N ARG A 441 13.06 10.55 36.38
CA ARG A 441 13.09 10.16 37.80
C ARG A 441 13.96 8.93 38.12
N ASN A 442 14.17 8.04 37.14
CA ASN A 442 14.81 6.73 37.32
C ASN A 442 16.09 6.52 36.48
N ASN A 443 16.54 7.49 35.68
CA ASN A 443 17.69 7.29 34.79
C ASN A 443 18.50 8.59 34.62
N ALA A 444 19.75 8.59 35.09
CA ALA A 444 20.62 9.80 35.16
C ALA A 444 21.09 10.36 33.80
N SER A 445 20.70 9.72 32.70
CA SER A 445 21.11 10.10 31.34
C SER A 445 20.17 11.10 30.64
N TYR A 446 18.92 11.22 31.10
CA TYR A 446 17.92 12.12 30.51
C TYR A 446 17.06 12.75 31.62
N ASN A 447 17.30 14.02 31.93
CA ASN A 447 16.57 14.76 32.98
C ASN A 447 15.49 15.66 32.35
N LEU A 448 14.50 15.04 31.69
CA LEU A 448 13.50 15.73 30.87
C LEU A 448 12.16 15.88 31.61
N VAL A 449 11.60 17.09 31.60
CA VAL A 449 10.20 17.37 32.01
C VAL A 449 9.38 17.66 30.76
N ASN A 450 8.25 16.98 30.60
CA ASN A 450 7.33 17.18 29.49
C ASN A 450 6.00 17.76 30.00
N CYS A 451 5.58 18.89 29.44
CA CYS A 451 4.40 19.64 29.86
C CYS A 451 3.38 19.74 28.72
N SER A 452 2.16 19.26 28.95
CA SER A 452 1.04 19.42 28.01
C SER A 452 0.47 20.84 28.09
N ILE A 453 0.65 21.63 27.04
CA ILE A 453 0.26 23.05 27.01
C ILE A 453 -1.19 23.23 26.54
N GLY A 454 -1.61 22.51 25.49
CA GLY A 454 -2.95 22.66 24.96
C GLY A 454 -3.26 21.70 23.82
N ASN A 455 -4.56 21.42 23.61
CA ASN A 455 -5.04 20.62 22.49
C ASN A 455 -6.48 20.97 22.06
N PRO A 456 -6.69 22.12 21.38
CA PRO A 456 -5.63 22.98 20.83
C PRO A 456 -5.06 23.99 21.85
N PHE A 457 -3.83 24.45 21.62
CA PHE A 457 -3.33 25.73 22.10
C PHE A 457 -3.76 26.81 21.11
N GLN A 458 -4.79 27.55 21.50
CA GLN A 458 -5.56 28.41 20.60
C GLN A 458 -4.73 29.53 19.96
N ALA A 459 -5.16 29.96 18.78
CA ALA A 459 -4.63 31.10 18.06
C ALA A 459 -4.56 32.35 18.95
N ASN A 460 -3.47 33.11 18.84
CA ASN A 460 -3.23 34.36 19.58
C ASN A 460 -3.26 34.23 21.12
N ARG A 461 -3.14 33.02 21.66
CA ARG A 461 -3.18 32.79 23.11
C ARG A 461 -1.78 32.87 23.72
N LYS A 462 -1.72 33.40 24.95
CA LYS A 462 -0.53 33.39 25.80
C LYS A 462 -0.82 32.62 27.07
N THR A 463 0.16 31.86 27.54
CA THR A 463 0.13 31.21 28.85
C THR A 463 1.45 31.43 29.56
N ASN A 464 1.41 31.55 30.88
CA ASN A 464 2.61 31.60 31.68
C ASN A 464 2.44 30.71 32.90
N PHE A 465 3.55 30.19 33.42
CA PHE A 465 3.58 29.46 34.67
C PHE A 465 4.95 29.48 35.32
N THR A 466 4.98 29.28 36.63
CA THR A 466 6.21 29.21 37.40
C THR A 466 6.55 27.77 37.71
N MET A 467 7.63 27.28 37.12
CA MET A 467 8.24 25.99 37.43
C MET A 467 9.23 26.15 38.58
N ARG A 468 9.14 25.26 39.57
CA ARG A 468 10.11 25.19 40.66
C ARG A 468 11.06 24.02 40.46
N VAL A 469 12.35 24.24 40.68
CA VAL A 469 13.38 23.21 40.62
C VAL A 469 14.33 23.30 41.81
N TYR A 470 14.98 22.18 42.16
CA TYR A 470 15.87 22.08 43.32
C TYR A 470 17.26 21.58 42.90
N PRO A 471 18.33 22.39 43.03
CA PRO A 471 19.70 21.95 42.78
C PRO A 471 20.24 21.15 43.97
N THR A 472 19.91 19.85 44.04
CA THR A 472 20.23 18.98 45.20
C THR A 472 21.58 18.26 45.08
N LYS A 473 22.02 17.92 43.86
CA LYS A 473 23.21 17.07 43.61
C LYS A 473 24.10 17.64 42.48
N VAL A 474 24.25 18.95 42.45
CA VAL A 474 25.05 19.64 41.42
C VAL A 474 26.54 19.39 41.67
N ASP A 475 27.27 18.97 40.64
CA ASP A 475 28.73 18.83 40.70
C ASP A 475 29.43 20.19 40.55
N GLY A 476 30.63 20.32 41.14
CA GLY A 476 31.44 21.54 41.03
C GLY A 476 32.21 21.69 39.73
N LEU A 477 31.95 20.82 38.73
CA LEU A 477 32.67 20.83 37.45
C LEU A 477 32.06 21.82 36.46
N SER A 478 30.78 22.13 36.61
CA SER A 478 30.03 23.04 35.73
C SER A 478 30.02 24.47 36.27
N LYS A 479 30.21 25.48 35.41
CA LYS A 479 30.14 26.91 35.78
C LYS A 479 28.71 27.43 35.85
N ASP A 480 27.82 26.86 35.05
CA ASP A 480 26.43 27.30 34.90
C ASP A 480 25.49 26.09 34.96
N LEU A 481 24.30 26.31 35.52
CA LEU A 481 23.14 25.44 35.31
C LEU A 481 22.42 25.89 34.06
N VAL A 482 22.50 25.08 33.00
CA VAL A 482 21.82 25.33 31.72
C VAL A 482 20.48 24.60 31.72
N PHE A 483 19.39 25.34 31.54
CA PHE A 483 18.04 24.80 31.34
C PHE A 483 17.61 25.08 29.92
N SER A 484 17.26 24.03 29.18
CA SER A 484 16.85 24.15 27.78
C SER A 484 15.35 23.90 27.62
N PHE A 485 14.65 24.86 27.03
CA PHE A 485 13.21 24.81 26.80
C PHE A 485 12.96 24.66 25.31
N ARG A 486 12.16 23.68 24.91
CA ARG A 486 11.72 23.46 23.52
C ARG A 486 10.21 23.28 23.48
N ILE A 487 9.49 24.13 22.77
CA ILE A 487 8.07 23.94 22.50
C ILE A 487 7.88 23.32 21.11
N ASN A 488 6.93 22.39 21.00
CA ASN A 488 6.59 21.76 19.72
C ASN A 488 5.09 21.41 19.67
N SER A 489 4.56 21.23 18.47
CA SER A 489 3.23 20.69 18.23
C SER A 489 3.26 19.63 17.12
N THR A 490 2.12 19.02 16.84
CA THR A 490 1.98 18.10 15.70
C THR A 490 1.72 18.81 14.38
N ASN A 491 1.44 20.12 14.42
CA ASN A 491 1.22 20.95 13.26
C ASN A 491 2.54 21.30 12.55
N PRO A 492 2.51 21.53 11.22
CA PRO A 492 3.61 22.16 10.52
C PRO A 492 3.67 23.66 10.86
N GLU A 493 4.87 24.15 11.19
CA GLU A 493 5.14 25.57 11.45
C GLU A 493 6.08 26.15 10.39
N ASN A 494 5.99 27.46 10.16
CA ASN A 494 6.85 28.14 9.20
C ASN A 494 8.32 28.07 9.63
N LYS A 495 9.21 27.63 8.73
CA LYS A 495 10.65 27.46 9.00
C LYS A 495 11.34 28.74 9.51
N LEU A 496 10.82 29.91 9.14
CA LEU A 496 11.37 31.20 9.58
C LEU A 496 11.10 31.50 11.07
N ASN A 497 10.10 30.86 11.67
CA ASN A 497 9.67 31.09 13.03
C ASN A 497 10.10 29.96 13.99
N LEU A 498 10.91 29.01 13.52
CA LEU A 498 11.34 27.91 14.40
C LEU A 498 12.37 28.33 15.46
N THR A 499 12.92 29.54 15.36
CA THR A 499 14.02 29.98 16.22
C THR A 499 13.59 30.35 17.63
N ASP A 500 12.36 30.83 17.83
CA ASP A 500 11.81 31.18 19.15
C ASP A 500 11.03 30.04 19.80
N ASN A 501 11.03 28.85 19.16
CA ASN A 501 10.57 27.61 19.76
C ASN A 501 11.55 27.02 20.78
N GLN A 502 12.79 27.50 20.80
CA GLN A 502 13.80 27.04 21.75
C GLN A 502 14.46 28.21 22.46
N TYR A 503 14.66 28.07 23.77
CA TYR A 503 15.35 29.05 24.58
C TYR A 503 16.11 28.38 25.73
N ASP A 504 17.34 28.82 25.96
CA ASP A 504 18.19 28.35 27.05
C ASP A 504 18.36 29.45 28.10
N ILE A 505 18.28 29.11 29.38
CA ILE A 505 18.67 30.01 30.49
C ILE A 505 19.87 29.43 31.23
N ASN A 506 20.80 30.31 31.57
CA ASN A 506 22.02 29.96 32.30
C ASN A 506 21.97 30.63 33.68
N ILE A 507 22.11 29.85 34.73
CA ILE A 507 22.18 30.34 36.11
C ILE A 507 23.58 30.04 36.67
N LEU A 508 24.28 31.07 37.13
CA LEU A 508 25.68 30.96 37.57
C LEU A 508 25.79 30.10 38.83
N LEU A 509 26.73 29.15 38.84
CA LEU A 509 27.10 28.38 40.02
C LEU A 509 28.26 29.06 40.75
N GLN A 510 28.06 29.36 42.02
CA GLN A 510 29.08 29.99 42.87
C GLN A 510 29.47 29.07 44.01
N GLN A 511 30.77 28.89 44.21
CA GLN A 511 31.32 28.23 45.40
C GLN A 511 31.49 29.26 46.51
N SER A 512 30.94 28.97 47.69
CA SER A 512 31.17 29.78 48.89
C SER A 512 31.48 28.84 50.04
N SER A 513 32.60 29.09 50.73
CA SER A 513 32.94 28.42 51.99
C SER A 513 33.00 29.46 53.09
N ASN A 514 32.23 29.24 54.17
CA ASN A 514 32.37 30.04 55.38
C ASN A 514 33.22 29.25 56.37
N LEU A 515 34.53 29.51 56.37
CA LEU A 515 35.48 28.84 57.25
C LEU A 515 35.72 29.73 58.47
N THR A 516 35.19 29.32 59.62
CA THR A 516 35.51 29.93 60.93
C THR A 516 36.48 29.02 61.68
N MET A 517 37.68 29.53 61.94
CA MET A 517 38.64 28.87 62.83
C MET A 517 38.36 29.33 64.26
N ILE A 518 37.97 28.40 65.13
CA ILE A 518 37.77 28.66 66.56
C ILE A 518 39.01 28.10 67.26
N GLY A 519 39.84 29.00 67.81
CA GLY A 519 41.06 28.68 68.56
C GLY A 519 40.85 28.86 70.06
#